data_AF-A0A7S1YZ50-F1
#
_entry.id   AF-A0A7S1YZ50-F1
#
_cell.length_a   1.000
_cell.length_b   1.000
_cell.length_c   1.000
_cell.angle_alpha   90.00
_cell.angle_beta   90.00
_cell.angle_gamma   90.00
#
_symmetry.space_group_name_H-M   'P 1'
#
loop_
_entity.id
_entity.type
_entity.pdbx_description
1 polymer ?
#
loop_
_entity_poly.entity_id
_entity_poly.type
_entity_poly.pdbx_seq_one_letter_code
_entity_poly.pdbx_strand_id
1 'polypeptide(L)'
;PPTHASSLFDRDGRPSLTTSTSSSFAADGQRRKKSSGGIGSSTSRCVSQLSSSAQNRGGNRRPGRRKTRHAQNPAMADTKFLRKRTEELLRITSPDAINTAGPSTPLSKSKGMKVDRRTFNFLIDAWAFSGDANAADYAVDLLRRMESLASSHSISTVTNSTIETMPGSTSDRRNIQPDVRSYTKAINAYSRSGRSDAGEQAENLMREMENLYNSGENPTVRPNSYTYTGVIEAYANSGAPGSALAADRICEEMIRKGKEIVVDDTRKDGDDVKFNARAFNAAIRAWAESDEPDAAIKAESILGKMRELYKETGNRDVKPNAKHYNSVISVWANSGEKGAANRAEEILKQMETGGVDDSSISPTTVSCNAVIDAWAKSGEEGAAEHAEVILDKMIKGHLNGSKVKANVRSFNSVINAWAKSRDARAAQK
;
A
#
# COMPACT_ATOMS: atom_id res chain seq x y z
N PRO A 1 -16.44 -31.44 50.64
CA PRO A 1 -15.55 -32.41 49.96
C PRO A 1 -15.49 -32.17 48.44
N PRO A 2 -14.30 -32.24 47.78
CA PRO A 2 -12.90 -32.32 48.28
C PRO A 2 -12.15 -30.96 48.05
N THR A 3 -11.15 -30.50 48.83
CA THR A 3 -9.78 -30.98 49.17
C THR A 3 -8.83 -31.04 47.94
N HIS A 4 -7.57 -30.54 47.91
CA HIS A 4 -6.50 -30.34 48.89
C HIS A 4 -5.54 -29.19 48.47
N ALA A 5 -4.90 -28.55 49.45
CA ALA A 5 -3.76 -27.63 49.32
C ALA A 5 -2.50 -28.21 50.01
N SER A 6 -1.29 -27.83 49.56
CA SER A 6 0.02 -27.90 50.26
C SER A 6 1.04 -27.10 49.41
N SER A 7 1.47 -25.87 49.75
CA SER A 7 2.54 -25.44 50.68
C SER A 7 3.94 -26.01 50.37
N LEU A 8 4.91 -25.14 50.08
CA LEU A 8 6.35 -25.29 50.40
C LEU A 8 7.05 -23.94 50.22
N PHE A 9 7.14 -23.17 51.31
CA PHE A 9 8.29 -22.33 51.63
C PHE A 9 9.06 -23.07 52.70
N ASP A 10 10.39 -22.98 52.71
CA ASP A 10 11.20 -23.44 53.84
C ASP A 10 11.90 -22.28 54.57
N ARG A 11 12.12 -22.57 55.85
CA ARG A 11 12.52 -21.70 56.96
C ARG A 11 14.00 -21.31 56.86
N ASP A 12 14.27 -20.01 56.97
CA ASP A 12 15.50 -19.39 57.55
C ASP A 12 15.88 -18.01 56.97
N GLY A 13 15.02 -17.38 56.16
CA GLY A 13 14.96 -15.93 56.01
C GLY A 13 16.29 -15.15 55.99
N ARG A 14 17.10 -15.28 54.93
CA ARG A 14 18.12 -14.31 54.47
C ARG A 14 18.63 -14.66 53.04
N PRO A 15 19.20 -13.69 52.30
CA PRO A 15 19.30 -13.71 50.84
C PRO A 15 20.60 -14.36 50.30
N SER A 16 20.52 -15.02 49.14
CA SER A 16 21.70 -15.51 48.41
C SER A 16 22.25 -14.44 47.45
N LEU A 17 23.20 -13.66 47.96
CA LEU A 17 24.20 -12.94 47.15
C LEU A 17 25.42 -13.84 46.98
N THR A 18 25.86 -14.08 45.74
CA THR A 18 27.25 -14.46 45.47
C THR A 18 27.81 -13.55 44.37
N THR A 19 28.91 -12.89 44.72
CA THR A 19 29.74 -12.00 43.90
C THR A 19 31.07 -12.68 43.55
N SER A 20 31.73 -12.15 42.50
CA SER A 20 33.17 -12.23 42.15
C SER A 20 33.65 -13.56 41.55
N THR A 21 34.35 -13.58 40.41
CA THR A 21 35.70 -13.05 40.12
C THR A 21 35.87 -12.97 38.58
N SER A 22 36.32 -11.89 37.91
CA SER A 22 37.63 -11.21 37.82
C SER A 22 38.80 -12.04 37.24
N SER A 23 39.17 -11.74 35.98
CA SER A 23 40.55 -11.56 35.42
C SER A 23 40.42 -11.52 33.88
N SER A 24 40.81 -10.51 33.09
CA SER A 24 42.02 -9.69 32.96
C SER A 24 43.26 -10.46 32.49
N PHE A 25 43.62 -10.31 31.20
CA PHE A 25 44.99 -10.23 30.62
C PHE A 25 44.77 -10.00 29.11
N ALA A 26 44.95 -8.81 28.51
CA ALA A 26 46.13 -7.96 28.33
C ALA A 26 47.03 -8.37 27.15
N ALA A 27 47.62 -7.31 26.56
CA ALA A 27 48.68 -7.23 25.56
C ALA A 27 48.27 -7.46 24.10
N ASP A 28 48.77 -6.74 23.10
CA ASP A 28 49.59 -5.54 22.95
C ASP A 28 49.70 -5.35 21.41
N GLY A 29 50.05 -4.18 20.89
CA GLY A 29 50.36 -4.07 19.46
C GLY A 29 50.25 -2.69 18.82
N GLN A 30 51.13 -1.80 19.26
CA GLN A 30 51.47 -0.52 18.63
C GLN A 30 51.46 -0.49 17.09
N ARG A 31 51.04 0.65 16.50
CA ARG A 31 51.93 1.43 15.62
C ARG A 31 51.47 2.87 15.40
N ARG A 32 52.37 3.78 15.80
CA ARG A 32 52.42 5.21 15.48
C ARG A 32 52.58 5.45 13.97
N LYS A 33 52.03 6.56 13.47
CA LYS A 33 52.78 7.57 12.69
C LYS A 33 52.16 8.97 12.85
N LYS A 34 53.02 9.92 13.24
CA LYS A 34 52.88 11.38 13.16
C LYS A 34 52.81 11.80 11.67
N SER A 35 52.39 12.99 11.21
CA SER A 35 52.66 14.35 11.71
C SER A 35 51.89 15.41 10.88
N SER A 36 51.66 16.58 11.51
CA SER A 36 51.71 17.98 10.99
C SER A 36 50.74 18.41 9.86
N GLY A 37 50.12 19.58 9.85
CA GLY A 37 50.22 20.82 10.65
C GLY A 37 49.76 22.04 9.80
N GLY A 38 49.32 23.13 10.46
CA GLY A 38 48.99 24.47 9.89
C GLY A 38 47.47 24.70 9.78
N ILE A 39 46.76 25.50 10.59
CA ILE A 39 46.86 26.91 11.03
C ILE A 39 46.86 27.92 9.88
N GLY A 40 45.78 28.73 9.82
CA GLY A 40 45.63 29.91 8.96
C GLY A 40 44.25 30.56 9.13
N SER A 41 44.18 31.55 10.01
CA SER A 41 43.02 32.39 10.40
C SER A 41 42.90 33.66 9.57
N SER A 42 41.67 34.15 9.32
CA SER A 42 41.27 35.59 9.21
C SER A 42 39.83 35.72 8.63
N THR A 43 38.78 36.12 9.38
CA THR A 43 38.23 37.51 9.56
C THR A 43 37.88 38.22 8.23
N SER A 44 36.75 38.88 7.94
CA SER A 44 35.82 39.72 8.73
C SER A 44 34.60 40.20 7.88
N ARG A 45 33.42 40.32 8.52
CA ARG A 45 32.33 41.36 8.46
C ARG A 45 31.76 41.98 7.16
N CYS A 46 30.41 41.94 7.07
CA CYS A 46 29.38 43.03 6.96
C CYS A 46 28.10 42.44 6.26
N VAL A 47 26.87 42.38 6.83
CA VAL A 47 25.88 43.44 7.21
C VAL A 47 25.61 44.37 6.01
N SER A 48 24.44 44.49 5.36
CA SER A 48 23.02 44.60 5.80
C SER A 48 22.01 44.65 4.62
N GLN A 49 20.71 44.51 4.96
CA GLN A 49 19.46 44.95 4.25
C GLN A 49 19.00 44.13 3.02
N LEU A 50 17.88 43.38 3.07
CA LEU A 50 16.43 43.68 3.19
C LEU A 50 15.71 44.12 1.90
N SER A 51 14.69 43.31 1.57
CA SER A 51 13.44 43.57 0.83
C SER A 51 13.40 43.44 -0.72
N SER A 52 12.69 42.40 -1.17
CA SER A 52 11.63 42.40 -2.23
C SER A 52 11.34 40.93 -2.62
N SER A 53 10.36 40.27 -1.99
CA SER A 53 9.00 40.08 -2.50
C SER A 53 8.85 39.10 -3.67
N ALA A 54 8.10 38.03 -3.38
CA ALA A 54 7.17 37.30 -4.25
C ALA A 54 7.69 36.24 -5.25
N GLN A 55 7.04 35.07 -5.15
CA GLN A 55 6.79 34.05 -6.20
C GLN A 55 7.97 33.20 -6.68
N ASN A 56 8.14 32.02 -6.05
CA ASN A 56 8.21 30.76 -6.81
C ASN A 56 8.09 29.54 -5.86
N ARG A 57 6.90 28.92 -5.77
CA ARG A 57 6.75 27.56 -5.23
C ARG A 57 6.61 26.59 -6.40
N GLY A 58 7.74 26.09 -6.88
CA GLY A 58 7.84 24.92 -7.75
C GLY A 58 9.06 24.12 -7.32
N GLY A 59 8.87 22.99 -6.64
CA GLY A 59 9.98 22.30 -5.98
C GLY A 59 9.68 20.86 -5.58
N ASN A 60 9.70 19.97 -6.58
CA ASN A 60 10.24 18.61 -6.53
C ASN A 60 9.88 17.69 -5.34
N ARG A 61 8.75 16.96 -5.47
CA ARG A 61 8.64 15.63 -4.86
C ARG A 61 9.36 14.61 -5.75
N ARG A 62 10.60 14.24 -5.41
CA ARG A 62 11.25 13.03 -5.96
C ARG A 62 10.54 11.79 -5.39
N PRO A 63 10.05 10.85 -6.20
CA PRO A 63 9.45 9.63 -5.68
C PRO A 63 10.57 8.69 -5.21
N GLY A 64 10.60 8.42 -3.90
CA GLY A 64 11.41 7.35 -3.32
C GLY A 64 10.92 5.99 -3.79
N ARG A 65 11.42 5.54 -4.94
CA ARG A 65 11.14 4.23 -5.55
C ARG A 65 11.69 3.12 -4.64
N ARG A 66 10.83 2.53 -3.80
CA ARG A 66 11.06 1.17 -3.31
C ARG A 66 10.89 0.23 -4.52
N LYS A 67 12.00 -0.07 -5.20
CA LYS A 67 12.02 -0.96 -6.36
C LYS A 67 11.57 -2.36 -5.92
N THR A 68 10.34 -2.74 -6.28
CA THR A 68 9.86 -4.12 -6.15
C THR A 68 10.68 -5.02 -7.07
N ARG A 69 10.89 -6.29 -6.72
CA ARG A 69 11.67 -7.26 -7.53
C ARG A 69 11.18 -7.37 -8.99
N HIS A 70 9.92 -6.99 -9.28
CA HIS A 70 9.37 -6.93 -10.64
C HIS A 70 9.93 -5.79 -11.50
N ALA A 71 10.48 -4.72 -10.91
CA ALA A 71 11.17 -3.65 -11.63
C ALA A 71 12.58 -4.05 -12.12
N GLN A 72 12.98 -5.31 -11.95
CA GLN A 72 14.31 -5.84 -12.35
C GLN A 72 14.30 -6.54 -13.71
N ASN A 73 13.15 -6.74 -14.37
CA ASN A 73 13.15 -7.24 -15.74
C ASN A 73 13.35 -6.05 -16.73
N PRO A 74 14.53 -5.91 -17.36
CA PRO A 74 14.79 -4.78 -18.27
C PRO A 74 13.79 -4.74 -19.43
N ALA A 75 13.27 -5.90 -19.84
CA ALA A 75 12.29 -6.01 -20.92
C ALA A 75 10.94 -5.38 -20.60
N MET A 76 10.59 -5.19 -19.31
CA MET A 76 9.35 -4.50 -18.92
C MET A 76 9.50 -2.97 -18.93
N ALA A 77 10.73 -2.46 -18.87
CA ALA A 77 11.00 -1.02 -18.96
C ALA A 77 11.21 -0.55 -20.41
N ASP A 78 11.43 -1.47 -21.35
CA ASP A 78 11.57 -1.18 -22.77
C ASP A 78 10.19 -1.13 -23.46
N THR A 79 9.62 0.06 -23.52
CA THR A 79 8.32 0.30 -24.17
C THR A 79 8.33 -0.03 -25.67
N LYS A 80 9.49 0.07 -26.34
CA LYS A 80 9.63 -0.29 -27.76
C LYS A 80 9.54 -1.80 -27.95
N PHE A 81 10.18 -2.57 -27.07
CA PHE A 81 10.04 -4.02 -27.04
C PHE A 81 8.58 -4.44 -26.78
N LEU A 82 7.93 -3.86 -25.77
CA LEU A 82 6.54 -4.17 -25.43
C LEU A 82 5.60 -3.85 -26.58
N ARG A 83 5.74 -2.67 -27.20
CA ARG A 83 4.94 -2.27 -28.37
C ARG A 83 5.06 -3.25 -29.51
N LYS A 84 6.29 -3.61 -29.91
CA LYS A 84 6.52 -4.60 -30.98
C LYS A 84 5.91 -5.96 -30.67
N ARG A 85 6.00 -6.42 -29.41
CA ARG A 85 5.43 -7.71 -28.97
C ARG A 85 3.90 -7.68 -28.94
N THR A 86 3.31 -6.60 -28.44
CA THR A 86 1.86 -6.39 -28.44
C THR A 86 1.32 -6.29 -29.86
N GLU A 87 1.96 -5.51 -30.74
CA GLU A 87 1.59 -5.42 -32.16
C GLU A 87 1.65 -6.78 -32.86
N GLU A 88 2.73 -7.54 -32.65
CA GLU A 88 2.82 -8.89 -33.24
C GLU A 88 1.73 -9.82 -32.70
N LEU A 89 1.42 -9.75 -31.39
CA LEU A 89 0.37 -10.59 -30.79
C LEU A 89 -1.00 -10.23 -31.34
N LEU A 90 -1.31 -8.94 -31.48
CA LEU A 90 -2.56 -8.48 -32.07
C LEU A 90 -2.64 -8.83 -33.55
N ARG A 91 -1.54 -8.75 -34.29
CA ARG A 91 -1.47 -9.12 -35.71
C ARG A 91 -1.72 -10.61 -35.94
N ILE A 92 -1.01 -11.49 -35.23
CA ILE A 92 -1.19 -12.96 -35.36
C ILE A 92 -2.55 -13.42 -34.85
N THR A 93 -3.15 -12.66 -33.95
CA THR A 93 -4.49 -12.95 -33.47
C THR A 93 -5.56 -12.20 -34.24
N SER A 94 -5.28 -11.36 -35.24
CA SER A 94 -6.32 -10.58 -35.93
C SER A 94 -7.38 -11.48 -36.61
N PRO A 95 -8.64 -11.01 -36.76
CA PRO A 95 -9.69 -11.79 -37.43
C PRO A 95 -9.28 -12.28 -38.82
N ASP A 96 -8.63 -11.42 -39.62
CA ASP A 96 -8.14 -11.76 -40.95
C ASP A 96 -7.05 -12.84 -40.91
N ALA A 97 -6.11 -12.76 -39.96
CA ALA A 97 -5.07 -13.76 -39.77
C ALA A 97 -5.64 -15.13 -39.35
N ILE A 98 -6.70 -15.13 -38.53
CA ILE A 98 -7.38 -16.36 -38.13
C ILE A 98 -8.15 -16.96 -39.31
N ASN A 99 -8.89 -16.14 -40.05
CA ASN A 99 -9.68 -16.59 -41.20
C ASN A 99 -8.78 -17.15 -42.33
N THR A 100 -7.60 -16.56 -42.54
CA THR A 100 -6.64 -17.01 -43.56
C THR A 100 -5.86 -18.27 -43.14
N ALA A 101 -5.63 -18.49 -41.84
CA ALA A 101 -4.94 -19.68 -41.33
C ALA A 101 -5.82 -20.96 -41.32
N GLY A 102 -7.14 -20.82 -41.45
CA GLY A 102 -8.10 -21.93 -41.44
C GLY A 102 -8.33 -22.55 -40.04
N PRO A 103 -9.46 -23.25 -39.81
CA PRO A 103 -9.86 -23.76 -38.49
C PRO A 103 -8.98 -24.89 -37.92
N SER A 104 -8.06 -25.44 -38.72
CA SER A 104 -7.19 -26.56 -38.34
C SER A 104 -5.76 -26.17 -37.98
N THR A 105 -5.37 -24.89 -38.09
CA THR A 105 -4.02 -24.42 -37.75
C THR A 105 -3.94 -23.98 -36.29
N PRO A 106 -3.14 -24.63 -35.42
CA PRO A 106 -2.99 -24.21 -34.03
C PRO A 106 -2.37 -22.81 -33.94
N LEU A 107 -3.10 -21.86 -33.35
CA LEU A 107 -2.62 -20.50 -33.02
C LEU A 107 -1.31 -20.51 -32.21
N SER A 108 -1.02 -21.63 -31.53
CA SER A 108 0.16 -21.83 -30.68
C SER A 108 1.51 -21.90 -31.41
N LYS A 109 1.55 -21.96 -32.75
CA LYS A 109 2.78 -22.13 -33.54
C LYS A 109 3.09 -21.01 -34.55
N SER A 110 2.60 -19.78 -34.34
CA SER A 110 3.00 -18.65 -35.18
C SER A 110 4.35 -18.03 -34.71
N LYS A 111 5.28 -17.83 -35.67
CA LYS A 111 6.57 -17.10 -35.57
C LYS A 111 7.10 -16.82 -34.15
N GLY A 112 7.57 -17.86 -33.44
CA GLY A 112 8.37 -17.70 -32.21
C GLY A 112 7.66 -17.10 -31.00
N MET A 113 6.35 -16.86 -31.05
CA MET A 113 5.56 -16.37 -29.91
C MET A 113 4.34 -17.26 -29.69
N LYS A 114 4.21 -17.78 -28.47
CA LYS A 114 3.07 -18.60 -28.09
C LYS A 114 1.84 -17.72 -27.89
N VAL A 115 0.72 -18.09 -28.50
CA VAL A 115 -0.58 -17.44 -28.25
C VAL A 115 -1.27 -18.23 -27.14
N ASP A 116 -1.02 -17.85 -25.89
CA ASP A 116 -1.62 -18.45 -24.71
C ASP A 116 -1.92 -17.40 -23.63
N ARG A 117 -2.75 -17.74 -22.65
CA ARG A 117 -3.12 -16.88 -21.53
C ARG A 117 -1.89 -16.37 -20.76
N ARG A 118 -0.81 -17.16 -20.68
CA ARG A 118 0.41 -16.74 -19.99
C ARG A 118 1.09 -15.58 -20.71
N THR A 119 1.12 -15.61 -22.04
CA THR A 119 1.73 -14.56 -22.87
C THR A 119 0.92 -13.27 -22.78
N PHE A 120 -0.41 -13.35 -22.85
CA PHE A 120 -1.27 -12.19 -22.62
C PHE A 120 -1.09 -11.64 -21.21
N ASN A 121 -1.19 -12.48 -20.17
CA ASN A 121 -1.03 -12.05 -18.79
C ASN A 121 0.35 -11.44 -18.51
N PHE A 122 1.40 -11.93 -19.17
CA PHE A 122 2.73 -11.32 -19.10
C PHE A 122 2.73 -9.91 -19.70
N LEU A 123 2.15 -9.71 -20.88
CA LEU A 123 2.13 -8.40 -21.54
C LEU A 123 1.24 -7.38 -20.81
N ILE A 124 0.06 -7.80 -20.33
CA ILE A 124 -0.83 -6.95 -19.52
C ILE A 124 -0.07 -6.46 -18.27
N ASP A 125 0.60 -7.38 -17.57
CA ASP A 125 1.41 -7.03 -16.40
C ASP A 125 2.60 -6.14 -16.78
N ALA A 126 3.32 -6.46 -17.86
CA ALA A 126 4.47 -5.68 -18.31
C ALA A 126 4.08 -4.24 -18.65
N TRP A 127 2.95 -4.03 -19.34
CA TRP A 127 2.43 -2.69 -19.58
C TRP A 127 2.13 -1.95 -18.29
N ALA A 128 1.48 -2.59 -17.31
CA ALA A 128 1.21 -2.00 -16.00
C ALA A 128 2.49 -1.48 -15.28
N PHE A 129 3.66 -2.07 -15.53
CA PHE A 129 4.94 -1.65 -14.96
C PHE A 129 5.81 -0.78 -15.88
N SER A 130 5.40 -0.56 -17.13
CA SER A 130 6.20 0.15 -18.14
C SER A 130 6.40 1.63 -17.83
N GLY A 131 5.44 2.26 -17.16
CA GLY A 131 5.41 3.72 -16.94
C GLY A 131 5.00 4.53 -18.17
N ASP A 132 4.54 3.87 -19.24
CA ASP A 132 3.92 4.52 -20.40
C ASP A 132 2.56 5.13 -19.99
N ALA A 133 2.23 6.31 -20.53
CA ALA A 133 0.97 7.01 -20.20
C ALA A 133 -0.27 6.23 -20.64
N ASN A 134 -0.17 5.48 -21.75
CA ASN A 134 -1.26 4.67 -22.32
C ASN A 134 -1.16 3.20 -21.90
N ALA A 135 -0.32 2.88 -20.91
CA ALA A 135 -0.11 1.52 -20.43
C ALA A 135 -1.41 0.80 -20.04
N ALA A 136 -2.34 1.52 -19.40
CA ALA A 136 -3.61 0.95 -19.00
C ALA A 136 -4.49 0.58 -20.21
N ASP A 137 -4.51 1.41 -21.25
CA ASP A 137 -5.29 1.14 -22.46
C ASP A 137 -4.72 -0.09 -23.19
N TYR A 138 -3.40 -0.18 -23.35
CA TYR A 138 -2.76 -1.36 -23.95
C TYR A 138 -3.02 -2.65 -23.16
N ALA A 139 -3.04 -2.57 -21.83
CA ALA A 139 -3.37 -3.71 -20.97
C ALA A 139 -4.83 -4.16 -21.16
N VAL A 140 -5.76 -3.21 -21.32
CA VAL A 140 -7.17 -3.52 -21.57
C VAL A 140 -7.41 -4.02 -22.98
N ASP A 141 -6.80 -3.43 -24.01
CA ASP A 141 -6.90 -3.91 -25.39
C ASP A 141 -6.47 -5.38 -25.53
N LEU A 142 -5.40 -5.76 -24.82
CA LEU A 142 -4.95 -7.15 -24.74
C LEU A 142 -5.99 -8.06 -24.08
N LEU A 143 -6.63 -7.61 -22.99
CA LEU A 143 -7.71 -8.34 -22.33
C LEU A 143 -8.94 -8.49 -23.26
N ARG A 144 -9.36 -7.41 -23.94
CA ARG A 144 -10.46 -7.44 -24.92
C ARG A 144 -10.16 -8.38 -26.09
N ARG A 145 -8.90 -8.44 -26.54
CA ARG A 145 -8.49 -9.43 -27.54
C ARG A 145 -8.66 -10.85 -27.03
N MET A 146 -8.28 -11.14 -25.78
CA MET A 146 -8.49 -12.47 -25.18
C MET A 146 -9.97 -12.85 -25.13
N GLU A 147 -10.86 -11.93 -24.75
CA GLU A 147 -12.31 -12.13 -24.74
C GLU A 147 -12.82 -12.46 -26.16
N SER A 148 -12.46 -11.65 -27.16
CA SER A 148 -12.83 -11.88 -28.56
C SER A 148 -12.36 -13.25 -29.08
N LEU A 149 -11.17 -13.69 -28.69
CA LEU A 149 -10.64 -15.02 -29.05
C LEU A 149 -11.41 -16.15 -28.38
N ALA A 150 -11.80 -15.96 -27.12
CA ALA A 150 -12.60 -16.93 -26.37
C ALA A 150 -14.02 -17.08 -26.97
N SER A 151 -14.66 -15.96 -27.33
CA SER A 151 -16.01 -15.95 -27.91
C SER A 151 -16.04 -16.40 -29.38
N SER A 152 -15.03 -16.07 -30.19
CA SER A 152 -14.97 -16.53 -31.60
C SER A 152 -14.78 -18.05 -31.73
N HIS A 153 -14.05 -18.67 -30.79
CA HIS A 153 -13.86 -20.12 -30.75
C HIS A 153 -15.09 -20.90 -30.23
N SER A 154 -16.10 -20.22 -29.65
CA SER A 154 -17.37 -20.83 -29.24
C SER A 154 -18.34 -20.98 -30.42
N ILE A 155 -18.36 -20.01 -31.34
CA ILE A 155 -19.28 -19.97 -32.50
C ILE A 155 -18.92 -21.04 -33.55
N SER A 156 -17.64 -21.35 -33.76
CA SER A 156 -17.22 -22.32 -34.80
C SER A 156 -17.63 -23.77 -34.54
N THR A 157 -18.19 -24.11 -33.37
CA THR A 157 -18.76 -25.45 -33.08
C THR A 157 -20.26 -25.56 -33.31
N VAL A 158 -20.99 -24.45 -33.40
CA VAL A 158 -22.46 -24.51 -33.50
C VAL A 158 -22.93 -24.75 -34.94
N THR A 159 -22.08 -24.52 -35.94
CA THR A 159 -22.44 -24.69 -37.36
C THR A 159 -22.20 -26.08 -37.94
N ASN A 160 -21.60 -27.03 -37.19
CA ASN A 160 -21.37 -28.39 -37.66
C ASN A 160 -21.98 -29.41 -36.68
N SER A 161 -23.26 -29.71 -36.87
CA SER A 161 -24.05 -30.66 -36.07
C SER A 161 -23.62 -32.13 -36.17
N THR A 162 -22.42 -32.47 -36.67
CA THR A 162 -22.03 -33.87 -36.87
C THR A 162 -20.51 -34.10 -36.90
N ILE A 163 -19.77 -33.62 -35.90
CA ILE A 163 -18.38 -34.10 -35.74
C ILE A 163 -18.17 -34.60 -34.31
N GLU A 164 -17.95 -35.91 -34.26
CA GLU A 164 -17.51 -36.67 -33.10
C GLU A 164 -16.39 -35.95 -32.34
N THR A 165 -16.57 -35.88 -31.04
CA THR A 165 -15.63 -35.41 -30.02
C THR A 165 -14.24 -36.02 -30.19
N MET A 166 -13.35 -35.29 -30.86
CA MET A 166 -11.89 -35.52 -30.81
C MET A 166 -11.35 -35.06 -29.44
N PRO A 167 -10.61 -35.89 -28.66
CA PRO A 167 -10.20 -35.57 -27.28
C PRO A 167 -9.11 -34.50 -27.10
N GLY A 168 -8.87 -33.64 -28.10
CA GLY A 168 -7.75 -32.67 -28.10
C GLY A 168 -8.14 -31.19 -28.20
N SER A 169 -9.33 -30.85 -28.71
CA SER A 169 -9.72 -29.45 -29.02
C SER A 169 -10.23 -28.64 -27.82
N THR A 170 -10.60 -29.30 -26.72
CA THR A 170 -11.06 -28.64 -25.48
C THR A 170 -9.92 -28.02 -24.66
N SER A 171 -8.66 -28.35 -24.97
CA SER A 171 -7.49 -27.82 -24.26
C SER A 171 -7.08 -26.42 -24.71
N ASP A 172 -7.19 -26.11 -26.01
CA ASP A 172 -6.84 -24.79 -26.56
C ASP A 172 -7.86 -23.70 -26.17
N ARG A 173 -9.16 -24.04 -26.08
CA ARG A 173 -10.22 -23.12 -25.60
C ARG A 173 -9.97 -22.60 -24.19
N ARG A 174 -9.59 -23.49 -23.28
CA ARG A 174 -9.26 -23.16 -21.88
C ARG A 174 -7.91 -22.44 -21.74
N ASN A 175 -7.09 -22.44 -22.79
CA ASN A 175 -5.73 -21.91 -22.73
C ASN A 175 -5.66 -20.41 -23.01
N ILE A 176 -6.68 -19.78 -23.60
CA ILE A 176 -6.71 -18.34 -23.92
C ILE A 176 -7.79 -17.57 -23.14
N GLN A 177 -8.84 -18.25 -22.67
CA GLN A 177 -9.94 -17.62 -21.92
C GLN A 177 -9.41 -16.78 -20.72
N PRO A 178 -9.84 -15.51 -20.59
CA PRO A 178 -9.51 -14.69 -19.43
C PRO A 178 -9.95 -15.35 -18.12
N ASP A 179 -9.08 -15.25 -17.12
CA ASP A 179 -9.35 -15.68 -15.75
C ASP A 179 -9.30 -14.47 -14.80
N VAL A 180 -9.59 -14.70 -13.51
CA VAL A 180 -9.46 -13.68 -12.46
C VAL A 180 -8.12 -12.94 -12.48
N ARG A 181 -7.01 -13.62 -12.83
CA ARG A 181 -5.68 -12.99 -12.91
C ARG A 181 -5.56 -12.04 -14.09
N SER A 182 -6.19 -12.37 -15.22
CA SER A 182 -6.19 -11.58 -16.44
C SER A 182 -6.84 -10.22 -16.20
N TYR A 183 -8.06 -10.21 -15.63
CA TYR A 183 -8.74 -8.98 -15.25
C TYR A 183 -8.02 -8.22 -14.12
N THR A 184 -7.58 -8.91 -13.07
CA THR A 184 -6.89 -8.26 -11.95
C THR A 184 -5.60 -7.56 -12.41
N LYS A 185 -4.91 -8.09 -13.42
CA LYS A 185 -3.74 -7.43 -14.02
C LYS A 185 -4.12 -6.16 -14.80
N ALA A 186 -5.21 -6.18 -15.56
CA ALA A 186 -5.71 -4.98 -16.25
C ALA A 186 -6.17 -3.90 -15.25
N ILE A 187 -6.89 -4.30 -14.19
CA ILE A 187 -7.27 -3.41 -13.08
C ILE A 187 -6.03 -2.78 -12.42
N ASN A 188 -4.98 -3.59 -12.17
CA ASN A 188 -3.73 -3.08 -11.63
C ASN A 188 -2.98 -2.14 -12.61
N ALA A 189 -3.22 -2.23 -13.91
CA ALA A 189 -2.69 -1.28 -14.88
C ALA A 189 -3.35 0.09 -14.69
N TYR A 190 -4.67 0.13 -14.52
CA TYR A 190 -5.37 1.36 -14.15
C TYR A 190 -4.88 1.91 -12.81
N SER A 191 -4.73 1.06 -11.78
CA SER A 191 -4.29 1.53 -10.46
C SER A 191 -2.91 2.18 -10.48
N ARG A 192 -2.05 1.80 -11.42
CA ARG A 192 -0.71 2.37 -11.59
C ARG A 192 -0.66 3.57 -12.54
N SER A 193 -1.70 3.79 -13.34
CA SER A 193 -1.71 4.86 -14.34
C SER A 193 -1.78 6.26 -13.71
N GLY A 194 -2.43 6.39 -12.55
CA GLY A 194 -2.70 7.69 -11.92
C GLY A 194 -3.64 8.59 -12.73
N ARG A 195 -4.35 8.06 -13.72
CA ARG A 195 -5.36 8.81 -14.49
C ARG A 195 -6.57 9.12 -13.63
N SER A 196 -7.23 10.24 -13.89
CA SER A 196 -8.43 10.66 -13.16
C SER A 196 -9.60 9.69 -13.32
N ASP A 197 -9.74 9.05 -14.48
CA ASP A 197 -10.77 8.06 -14.79
C ASP A 197 -10.38 6.62 -14.39
N ALA A 198 -9.16 6.39 -13.88
CA ALA A 198 -8.66 5.05 -13.59
C ALA A 198 -9.53 4.26 -12.62
N GLY A 199 -10.08 4.94 -11.59
CA GLY A 199 -10.97 4.31 -10.62
C GLY A 199 -12.26 3.80 -11.25
N GLU A 200 -12.91 4.62 -12.08
CA GLU A 200 -14.14 4.26 -12.78
C GLU A 200 -13.91 3.12 -13.77
N GLN A 201 -12.83 3.19 -14.55
CA GLN A 201 -12.51 2.13 -15.51
C GLN A 201 -12.15 0.81 -14.82
N ALA A 202 -11.41 0.86 -13.70
CA ALA A 202 -11.13 -0.32 -12.89
C ALA A 202 -12.41 -0.93 -12.30
N GLU A 203 -13.33 -0.10 -11.82
CA GLU A 203 -14.63 -0.56 -11.31
C GLU A 203 -15.49 -1.18 -12.42
N ASN A 204 -15.52 -0.58 -13.61
CA ASN A 204 -16.27 -1.12 -14.75
C ASN A 204 -15.79 -2.53 -15.13
N LEU A 205 -14.47 -2.76 -15.15
CA LEU A 205 -13.90 -4.10 -15.36
C LEU A 205 -14.31 -5.08 -14.25
N MET A 206 -14.32 -4.64 -12.98
CA MET A 206 -14.76 -5.50 -11.87
C MET A 206 -16.25 -5.84 -11.97
N ARG A 207 -17.12 -4.89 -12.33
CA ARG A 207 -18.55 -5.13 -12.56
C ARG A 207 -18.79 -6.11 -13.71
N GLU A 208 -17.98 -6.00 -14.77
CA GLU A 208 -18.02 -6.94 -15.87
C GLU A 208 -17.64 -8.37 -15.43
N MET A 209 -16.58 -8.52 -14.63
CA MET A 209 -16.22 -9.81 -14.03
C MET A 209 -17.38 -10.40 -13.21
N GLU A 210 -18.10 -9.58 -12.43
CA GLU A 210 -19.27 -10.04 -11.68
C GLU A 210 -20.40 -10.52 -12.60
N ASN A 211 -20.68 -9.78 -13.66
CA ASN A 211 -21.70 -10.14 -14.64
C ASN A 211 -21.37 -11.46 -15.35
N LEU A 212 -20.11 -11.64 -15.77
CA LEU A 212 -19.63 -12.86 -16.42
C LEU A 212 -19.66 -14.08 -15.48
N TYR A 213 -19.37 -13.87 -14.20
CA TYR A 213 -19.46 -14.92 -13.20
C TYR A 213 -20.93 -15.29 -12.89
N ASN A 214 -21.78 -14.30 -12.63
CA ASN A 214 -23.17 -14.50 -12.24
C ASN A 214 -24.04 -15.06 -13.38
N SER A 215 -23.74 -14.70 -14.63
CA SER A 215 -24.40 -15.28 -15.82
C SER A 215 -23.95 -16.72 -16.12
N GLY A 216 -22.84 -17.17 -15.52
CA GLY A 216 -22.23 -18.47 -15.82
C GLY A 216 -21.44 -18.51 -17.13
N GLU A 217 -21.31 -17.39 -17.84
CA GLU A 217 -20.55 -17.30 -19.10
C GLU A 217 -19.06 -17.59 -18.88
N ASN A 218 -18.50 -17.12 -17.76
CA ASN A 218 -17.14 -17.45 -17.35
C ASN A 218 -17.06 -17.68 -15.82
N PRO A 219 -17.09 -18.95 -15.35
CA PRO A 219 -17.00 -19.24 -13.91
C PRO A 219 -15.61 -18.97 -13.32
N THR A 220 -14.59 -18.68 -14.14
CA THR A 220 -13.20 -18.50 -13.69
C THR A 220 -12.82 -17.05 -13.37
N VAL A 221 -13.73 -16.10 -13.55
CA VAL A 221 -13.48 -14.66 -13.37
C VAL A 221 -14.14 -14.09 -12.12
N ARG A 222 -14.49 -14.93 -11.14
CA ARG A 222 -15.04 -14.45 -9.87
C ARG A 222 -14.12 -13.41 -9.23
N PRO A 223 -14.60 -12.18 -8.93
CA PRO A 223 -13.79 -11.19 -8.21
C PRO A 223 -13.37 -11.68 -6.84
N ASN A 224 -12.11 -11.45 -6.49
CA ASN A 224 -11.54 -11.80 -5.19
C ASN A 224 -10.93 -10.57 -4.52
N SER A 225 -10.30 -10.76 -3.36
CA SER A 225 -9.66 -9.69 -2.59
C SER A 225 -8.72 -8.81 -3.41
N TYR A 226 -7.97 -9.38 -4.36
CA TYR A 226 -7.02 -8.64 -5.17
C TYR A 226 -7.72 -7.74 -6.19
N THR A 227 -8.84 -8.19 -6.74
CA THR A 227 -9.69 -7.40 -7.64
C THR A 227 -10.21 -6.16 -6.92
N TYR A 228 -10.85 -6.34 -5.75
CA TYR A 228 -11.34 -5.23 -4.92
C TYR A 228 -10.20 -4.29 -4.51
N THR A 229 -9.07 -4.84 -4.04
CA THR A 229 -7.90 -4.04 -3.65
C THR A 229 -7.40 -3.20 -4.83
N GLY A 230 -7.35 -3.76 -6.04
CA GLY A 230 -6.91 -3.06 -7.24
C GLY A 230 -7.82 -1.89 -7.61
N VAL A 231 -9.14 -2.04 -7.51
CA VAL A 231 -10.11 -0.95 -7.73
C VAL A 231 -9.96 0.16 -6.68
N ILE A 232 -9.83 -0.20 -5.41
CA ILE A 232 -9.61 0.77 -4.33
C ILE A 232 -8.27 1.51 -4.53
N GLU A 233 -7.20 0.80 -4.91
CA GLU A 233 -5.92 1.42 -5.26
C GLU A 233 -6.04 2.36 -6.47
N ALA A 234 -6.89 2.04 -7.46
CA ALA A 234 -7.13 2.90 -8.62
C ALA A 234 -7.85 4.19 -8.27
N TYR A 235 -8.90 4.13 -7.46
CA TYR A 235 -9.53 5.35 -6.91
C TYR A 235 -8.55 6.14 -6.04
N ALA A 236 -7.80 5.47 -5.15
CA ALA A 236 -6.83 6.13 -4.28
C ALA A 236 -5.65 6.77 -5.02
N ASN A 237 -5.40 6.43 -6.29
CA ASN A 237 -4.33 6.99 -7.11
C ASN A 237 -4.83 7.96 -8.19
N SER A 238 -6.16 8.04 -8.43
CA SER A 238 -6.69 8.86 -9.52
C SER A 238 -6.68 10.35 -9.19
N GLY A 239 -6.75 10.71 -7.90
CA GLY A 239 -6.85 12.10 -7.46
C GLY A 239 -8.11 12.83 -7.94
N ALA A 240 -9.10 12.10 -8.48
CA ALA A 240 -10.32 12.68 -8.99
C ALA A 240 -11.26 13.09 -7.84
N PRO A 241 -12.07 14.15 -7.99
CA PRO A 241 -13.13 14.48 -7.03
C PRO A 241 -14.07 13.28 -6.80
N GLY A 242 -14.47 13.04 -5.55
CA GLY A 242 -15.28 11.88 -5.19
C GLY A 242 -14.56 10.52 -5.23
N SER A 243 -13.28 10.45 -5.62
CA SER A 243 -12.52 9.19 -5.62
C SER A 243 -12.42 8.54 -4.24
N ALA A 244 -12.25 9.33 -3.17
CA ALA A 244 -12.20 8.83 -1.80
C ALA A 244 -13.52 8.21 -1.35
N LEU A 245 -14.65 8.81 -1.71
CA LEU A 245 -16.00 8.27 -1.46
C LEU A 245 -16.19 6.94 -2.21
N ALA A 246 -15.78 6.87 -3.47
CA ALA A 246 -15.86 5.64 -4.25
C ALA A 246 -14.96 4.54 -3.67
N ALA A 247 -13.72 4.87 -3.27
CA ALA A 247 -12.80 3.94 -2.60
C ALA A 247 -13.39 3.39 -1.30
N ASP A 248 -14.03 4.23 -0.49
CA ASP A 248 -14.70 3.82 0.75
C ASP A 248 -15.87 2.88 0.45
N ARG A 249 -16.73 3.22 -0.52
CA ARG A 249 -17.85 2.37 -0.93
C ARG A 249 -17.39 0.98 -1.38
N ILE A 250 -16.36 0.90 -2.21
CA ILE A 250 -15.82 -0.39 -2.68
C ILE A 250 -15.19 -1.17 -1.51
N CYS A 251 -14.57 -0.48 -0.55
CA CYS A 251 -14.06 -1.12 0.67
C CYS A 251 -15.20 -1.68 1.54
N GLU A 252 -16.31 -0.96 1.70
CA GLU A 252 -17.50 -1.46 2.40
C GLU A 252 -18.14 -2.66 1.71
N GLU A 253 -18.21 -2.63 0.38
CA GLU A 253 -18.71 -3.76 -0.40
C GLU A 253 -17.83 -5.00 -0.22
N MET A 254 -16.50 -4.84 -0.26
CA MET A 254 -15.54 -5.90 0.03
C MET A 254 -15.75 -6.47 1.44
N ILE A 255 -16.02 -5.62 2.44
CA ILE A 255 -16.29 -6.06 3.81
C ILE A 255 -17.58 -6.88 3.88
N ARG A 256 -18.67 -6.38 3.27
CA ARG A 256 -19.96 -7.06 3.26
C ARG A 256 -19.86 -8.45 2.61
N LYS A 257 -19.30 -8.53 1.40
CA LYS A 257 -19.12 -9.82 0.71
C LYS A 257 -18.16 -10.75 1.45
N GLY A 258 -17.13 -10.21 2.10
CA GLY A 258 -16.22 -11.00 2.93
C GLY A 258 -16.90 -11.62 4.15
N LYS A 259 -17.85 -10.93 4.78
CA LYS A 259 -18.65 -11.48 5.90
C LYS A 259 -19.61 -12.58 5.43
N GLU A 260 -20.22 -12.44 4.26
CA GLU A 260 -21.16 -13.42 3.69
C GLU A 260 -20.49 -14.79 3.43
N ILE A 261 -19.18 -14.82 3.17
CA ILE A 261 -18.43 -16.05 2.86
C ILE A 261 -18.12 -16.88 4.12
N VAL A 262 -17.97 -16.24 5.29
CA VAL A 262 -17.62 -16.91 6.57
C VAL A 262 -18.70 -17.88 7.04
N VAL A 263 -19.92 -17.81 6.48
CA VAL A 263 -21.06 -18.66 6.87
C VAL A 263 -21.08 -20.02 6.13
N ASP A 264 -20.30 -20.20 5.07
CA ASP A 264 -20.31 -21.44 4.26
C ASP A 264 -18.93 -22.10 4.22
N ASP A 265 -18.68 -23.01 5.17
CA ASP A 265 -17.43 -23.77 5.40
C ASP A 265 -17.09 -24.77 4.25
N THR A 266 -17.80 -24.70 3.12
CA THR A 266 -17.65 -25.65 1.99
C THR A 266 -16.78 -25.12 0.84
N ARG A 267 -16.25 -23.89 0.91
CA ARG A 267 -15.62 -23.21 -0.22
C ARG A 267 -14.08 -23.27 -0.19
N LYS A 268 -13.48 -23.58 -1.34
CA LYS A 268 -12.02 -23.81 -1.50
C LYS A 268 -11.21 -22.53 -1.35
N ASP A 269 -10.04 -22.66 -0.72
CA ASP A 269 -9.05 -21.59 -0.54
C ASP A 269 -8.59 -20.93 -1.85
N GLY A 270 -8.85 -19.63 -2.00
CA GLY A 270 -8.17 -18.76 -2.97
C GLY A 270 -9.08 -17.91 -3.88
N ASP A 271 -10.36 -18.27 -3.99
CA ASP A 271 -11.32 -17.61 -4.88
C ASP A 271 -12.25 -16.63 -4.17
N ASP A 272 -12.08 -16.46 -2.86
CA ASP A 272 -12.96 -15.69 -1.98
C ASP A 272 -12.52 -14.25 -1.75
N VAL A 273 -13.51 -13.38 -1.49
CA VAL A 273 -13.31 -12.02 -1.02
C VAL A 273 -12.87 -12.08 0.45
N LYS A 274 -11.59 -12.40 0.69
CA LYS A 274 -10.96 -12.28 1.99
C LYS A 274 -10.61 -10.82 2.28
N PHE A 275 -10.66 -10.42 3.54
CA PHE A 275 -10.23 -9.08 3.93
C PHE A 275 -8.71 -8.91 3.79
N ASN A 276 -8.26 -7.69 3.48
CA ASN A 276 -6.84 -7.40 3.26
C ASN A 276 -6.46 -6.03 3.82
N ALA A 277 -5.49 -5.96 4.74
CA ALA A 277 -4.91 -4.70 5.25
C ALA A 277 -4.53 -3.69 4.16
N ARG A 278 -4.08 -4.18 2.99
CA ARG A 278 -3.69 -3.32 1.87
C ARG A 278 -4.86 -2.51 1.30
N ALA A 279 -6.06 -3.10 1.23
CA ALA A 279 -7.27 -2.42 0.79
C ALA A 279 -7.67 -1.30 1.77
N PHE A 280 -7.68 -1.59 3.07
CA PHE A 280 -7.94 -0.58 4.11
C PHE A 280 -6.94 0.58 4.06
N ASN A 281 -5.64 0.29 3.91
CA ASN A 281 -4.63 1.33 3.77
C ASN A 281 -4.80 2.15 2.49
N ALA A 282 -5.25 1.54 1.38
CA ALA A 282 -5.55 2.26 0.15
C ALA A 282 -6.76 3.20 0.33
N ALA A 283 -7.83 2.74 0.99
CA ALA A 283 -9.00 3.58 1.29
C ALA A 283 -8.66 4.74 2.25
N ILE A 284 -7.90 4.49 3.32
CA ILE A 284 -7.42 5.55 4.23
C ILE A 284 -6.57 6.57 3.46
N ARG A 285 -5.70 6.10 2.56
CA ARG A 285 -4.88 6.99 1.74
C ARG A 285 -5.70 7.80 0.74
N ALA A 286 -6.76 7.23 0.17
CA ALA A 286 -7.68 7.98 -0.70
C ALA A 286 -8.27 9.18 0.05
N TRP A 287 -8.70 8.98 1.30
CA TRP A 287 -9.14 10.08 2.16
C TRP A 287 -8.00 11.05 2.53
N ALA A 288 -6.77 10.56 2.73
CA ALA A 288 -5.61 11.39 3.03
C ALA A 288 -5.23 12.36 1.89
N GLU A 289 -5.52 11.97 0.65
CA GLU A 289 -5.24 12.75 -0.57
C GLU A 289 -6.49 13.52 -1.05
N SER A 290 -7.61 13.40 -0.34
CA SER A 290 -8.88 14.03 -0.67
C SER A 290 -8.98 15.44 -0.09
N ASP A 291 -9.59 16.35 -0.84
CA ASP A 291 -9.95 17.70 -0.38
C ASP A 291 -11.40 17.77 0.17
N GLU A 292 -12.08 16.61 0.27
CA GLU A 292 -13.45 16.53 0.79
C GLU A 292 -13.53 16.90 2.28
N PRO A 293 -14.63 17.52 2.74
CA PRO A 293 -14.86 17.75 4.16
C PRO A 293 -14.96 16.42 4.90
N ASP A 294 -14.61 16.42 6.19
CA ASP A 294 -14.65 15.25 7.07
C ASP A 294 -13.73 14.08 6.63
N ALA A 295 -12.77 14.32 5.71
CA ALA A 295 -11.85 13.29 5.26
C ALA A 295 -11.09 12.60 6.40
N ALA A 296 -10.72 13.37 7.44
CA ALA A 296 -10.08 12.83 8.63
C ALA A 296 -10.99 11.92 9.46
N ILE A 297 -12.26 12.30 9.61
CA ILE A 297 -13.29 11.52 10.31
C ILE A 297 -13.55 10.21 9.57
N LYS A 298 -13.66 10.26 8.23
CA LYS A 298 -13.86 9.07 7.39
C LYS A 298 -12.66 8.13 7.42
N ALA A 299 -11.43 8.66 7.35
CA ALA A 299 -10.21 7.88 7.51
C ALA A 299 -10.15 7.17 8.88
N GLU A 300 -10.54 7.86 9.95
CA GLU A 300 -10.62 7.26 11.29
C GLU A 300 -11.70 6.18 11.37
N SER A 301 -12.88 6.40 10.76
CA SER A 301 -13.96 5.41 10.70
C SER A 301 -13.50 4.10 10.05
N ILE A 302 -12.71 4.16 8.97
CA ILE A 302 -12.15 2.97 8.32
C ILE A 302 -11.22 2.20 9.25
N LEU A 303 -10.37 2.89 10.03
CA LEU A 303 -9.52 2.26 11.03
C LEU A 303 -10.36 1.63 12.17
N GLY A 304 -11.46 2.29 12.57
CA GLY A 304 -12.46 1.74 13.50
C GLY A 304 -13.05 0.43 13.00
N LYS A 305 -13.58 0.41 11.77
CA LYS A 305 -14.11 -0.79 11.10
C LYS A 305 -13.06 -1.91 11.06
N MET A 306 -11.81 -1.59 10.74
CA MET A 306 -10.72 -2.56 10.72
C MET A 306 -10.47 -3.20 12.10
N ARG A 307 -10.55 -2.42 13.19
CA ARG A 307 -10.44 -2.93 14.57
C ARG A 307 -11.62 -3.81 14.95
N GLU A 308 -12.83 -3.42 14.59
CA GLU A 308 -14.06 -4.19 14.84
C GLU A 308 -14.01 -5.53 14.12
N LEU A 309 -13.66 -5.53 12.83
CA LEU A 309 -13.49 -6.75 12.04
C LEU A 309 -12.45 -7.68 12.63
N TYR A 310 -11.33 -7.15 13.12
CA TYR A 310 -10.31 -7.97 13.78
C TYR A 310 -10.84 -8.61 15.08
N LYS A 311 -11.60 -7.86 15.88
CA LYS A 311 -12.22 -8.39 17.11
C LYS A 311 -13.27 -9.45 16.81
N GLU A 312 -14.09 -9.25 15.78
CA GLU A 312 -15.16 -10.17 15.39
C GLU A 312 -14.62 -11.47 14.78
N THR A 313 -13.62 -11.37 13.90
CA THR A 313 -13.17 -12.50 13.07
C THR A 313 -11.88 -13.14 13.56
N GLY A 314 -11.10 -12.46 14.40
CA GLY A 314 -9.74 -12.87 14.78
C GLY A 314 -8.75 -12.92 13.62
N ASN A 315 -9.13 -12.47 12.41
CA ASN A 315 -8.32 -12.62 11.21
C ASN A 315 -7.11 -11.67 11.24
N ARG A 316 -5.90 -12.24 11.26
CA ARG A 316 -4.66 -11.46 11.31
C ARG A 316 -4.43 -10.56 10.09
N ASP A 317 -5.06 -10.86 8.95
CA ASP A 317 -4.93 -10.06 7.72
C ASP A 317 -5.66 -8.71 7.80
N VAL A 318 -6.59 -8.57 8.75
CA VAL A 318 -7.26 -7.28 9.07
C VAL A 318 -6.76 -6.65 10.34
N LYS A 319 -5.73 -7.22 10.97
CA LYS A 319 -5.20 -6.65 12.21
C LYS A 319 -4.60 -5.27 11.94
N PRO A 320 -5.13 -4.19 12.57
CA PRO A 320 -4.52 -2.88 12.46
C PRO A 320 -3.06 -2.93 12.92
N ASN A 321 -2.23 -2.07 12.33
CA ASN A 321 -0.81 -2.02 12.63
C ASN A 321 -0.37 -0.56 12.61
N ALA A 322 0.87 -0.29 13.05
CA ALA A 322 1.39 1.07 13.13
C ALA A 322 1.26 1.89 11.84
N LYS A 323 1.27 1.27 10.64
CA LYS A 323 1.09 2.00 9.38
C LYS A 323 -0.31 2.58 9.24
N HIS A 324 -1.36 1.81 9.58
CA HIS A 324 -2.74 2.27 9.47
C HIS A 324 -2.98 3.47 10.39
N TYR A 325 -2.52 3.37 11.65
CA TYR A 325 -2.58 4.48 12.59
C TYR A 325 -1.78 5.70 12.10
N ASN A 326 -0.56 5.51 11.59
CA ASN A 326 0.24 6.60 11.04
C ASN A 326 -0.46 7.30 9.87
N SER A 327 -1.12 6.54 9.00
CA SER A 327 -1.90 7.09 7.89
C SER A 327 -3.04 7.97 8.43
N VAL A 328 -3.84 7.49 9.38
CA VAL A 328 -4.93 8.28 10.00
C VAL A 328 -4.42 9.52 10.73
N ILE A 329 -3.35 9.40 11.53
CA ILE A 329 -2.70 10.55 12.19
C ILE A 329 -2.26 11.57 11.15
N SER A 330 -1.71 11.13 10.02
CA SER A 330 -1.30 12.03 8.95
C SER A 330 -2.48 12.72 8.25
N VAL A 331 -3.65 12.07 8.18
CA VAL A 331 -4.88 12.70 7.65
C VAL A 331 -5.32 13.82 8.59
N TRP A 332 -5.46 13.54 9.89
CA TRP A 332 -5.75 14.57 10.89
C TRP A 332 -4.72 15.70 10.88
N ALA A 333 -3.43 15.39 10.80
CA ALA A 333 -2.37 16.41 10.77
C ALA A 333 -2.44 17.36 9.56
N ASN A 334 -3.11 16.95 8.48
CA ASN A 334 -3.21 17.73 7.25
C ASN A 334 -4.63 18.27 6.98
N SER A 335 -5.66 17.87 7.73
CA SER A 335 -7.05 18.30 7.49
C SER A 335 -7.27 19.79 7.76
N GLY A 336 -6.45 20.40 8.62
CA GLY A 336 -6.60 21.81 9.00
C GLY A 336 -7.86 22.09 9.84
N GLU A 337 -8.58 21.04 10.25
CA GLU A 337 -9.76 21.16 11.12
C GLU A 337 -9.36 21.60 12.53
N LYS A 338 -10.24 22.37 13.18
CA LYS A 338 -10.03 22.79 14.57
C LYS A 338 -10.04 21.55 15.48
N GLY A 339 -9.04 21.41 16.35
CA GLY A 339 -8.88 20.23 17.20
C GLY A 339 -8.27 19.02 16.49
N ALA A 340 -7.85 19.12 15.23
CA ALA A 340 -7.22 18.02 14.52
C ALA A 340 -5.93 17.52 15.20
N ALA A 341 -5.14 18.43 15.77
CA ALA A 341 -3.94 18.08 16.52
C ALA A 341 -4.26 17.32 17.82
N ASN A 342 -5.34 17.71 18.51
CA ASN A 342 -5.85 16.99 19.69
C ASN A 342 -6.26 15.56 19.35
N ARG A 343 -7.01 15.38 18.25
CA ARG A 343 -7.42 14.04 17.76
C ARG A 343 -6.22 13.20 17.33
N ALA A 344 -5.25 13.79 16.64
CA ALA A 344 -4.00 13.12 16.29
C ALA A 344 -3.23 12.63 17.54
N GLU A 345 -3.17 13.44 18.60
CA GLU A 345 -2.54 13.05 19.87
C GLU A 345 -3.34 11.93 20.58
N GLU A 346 -4.66 11.98 20.55
CA GLU A 346 -5.51 10.93 21.13
C GLU A 346 -5.30 9.58 20.44
N ILE A 347 -5.20 9.57 19.11
CA ILE A 347 -4.91 8.36 18.34
C ILE A 347 -3.50 7.82 18.69
N LEU A 348 -2.52 8.69 18.90
CA LEU A 348 -1.20 8.27 19.37
C LEU A 348 -1.25 7.64 20.77
N LYS A 349 -2.06 8.19 21.70
CA LYS A 349 -2.30 7.58 23.01
C LYS A 349 -2.96 6.20 22.89
N GLN A 350 -3.88 6.02 21.93
CA GLN A 350 -4.46 4.70 21.65
C GLN A 350 -3.42 3.69 21.13
N MET A 351 -2.45 4.15 20.33
CA MET A 351 -1.31 3.32 19.93
C MET A 351 -0.41 2.96 21.11
N GLU A 352 -0.17 3.89 22.03
CA GLU A 352 0.62 3.66 23.25
C GLU A 352 -0.03 2.59 24.12
N THR A 353 -1.32 2.74 24.44
CA THR A 353 -2.05 1.80 25.29
C THR A 353 -2.18 0.43 24.66
N GLY A 354 -2.63 0.36 23.39
CA GLY A 354 -2.71 -0.92 22.68
C GLY A 354 -1.34 -1.53 22.39
N GLY A 355 -0.30 -0.69 22.25
CA GLY A 355 1.07 -1.10 22.00
C GLY A 355 1.73 -1.83 23.17
N VAL A 356 1.16 -1.73 24.38
CA VAL A 356 1.58 -2.51 25.56
C VAL A 356 1.25 -3.99 25.35
N ASP A 357 0.03 -4.28 24.89
CA ASP A 357 -0.44 -5.65 24.67
C ASP A 357 0.05 -6.21 23.32
N ASP A 358 0.21 -5.33 22.33
CA ASP A 358 0.55 -5.72 20.98
C ASP A 358 1.61 -4.81 20.34
N SER A 359 2.83 -5.36 20.27
CA SER A 359 3.97 -4.68 19.64
C SER A 359 3.74 -4.23 18.19
N SER A 360 2.73 -4.78 17.48
CA SER A 360 2.44 -4.44 16.09
C SER A 360 1.79 -3.06 15.90
N ILE A 361 1.17 -2.53 16.96
CA ILE A 361 0.53 -1.22 16.99
C ILE A 361 1.30 -0.18 17.81
N SER A 362 2.45 -0.56 18.41
CA SER A 362 3.27 0.37 19.17
C SER A 362 3.65 1.61 18.35
N PRO A 363 3.67 2.80 18.98
CA PRO A 363 4.10 4.02 18.32
C PRO A 363 5.50 3.89 17.72
N THR A 364 5.68 4.55 16.60
CA THR A 364 6.97 4.63 15.91
C THR A 364 7.46 6.08 15.90
N THR A 365 8.73 6.31 15.58
CA THR A 365 9.24 7.67 15.34
C THR A 365 8.40 8.43 14.30
N VAL A 366 7.82 7.71 13.32
CA VAL A 366 6.93 8.31 12.31
C VAL A 366 5.62 8.78 12.94
N SER A 367 5.03 7.99 13.84
CA SER A 367 3.79 8.29 14.56
C SER A 367 3.94 9.58 15.38
N CYS A 368 4.96 9.63 16.23
CA CYS A 368 5.22 10.80 17.08
C CYS A 368 5.53 12.04 16.26
N ASN A 369 6.37 11.92 15.20
CA ASN A 369 6.68 13.03 14.32
C ASN A 369 5.45 13.57 13.58
N ALA A 370 4.49 12.71 13.23
CA ALA A 370 3.26 13.15 12.58
C ALA A 370 2.37 13.97 13.53
N VAL A 371 2.28 13.59 14.82
CA VAL A 371 1.55 14.38 15.83
C VAL A 371 2.26 15.69 16.16
N ILE A 372 3.59 15.69 16.30
CA ILE A 372 4.37 16.93 16.48
C ILE A 372 4.14 17.88 15.29
N ASP A 373 4.13 17.35 14.07
CA ASP A 373 3.85 18.13 12.86
C ASP A 373 2.40 18.65 12.84
N ALA A 374 1.43 17.88 13.33
CA ALA A 374 0.04 18.32 13.49
C ALA A 374 -0.06 19.53 14.43
N TRP A 375 0.56 19.46 15.60
CA TRP A 375 0.63 20.57 16.55
C TRP A 375 1.37 21.78 15.96
N ALA A 376 2.48 21.58 15.26
CA ALA A 376 3.22 22.66 14.59
C ALA A 376 2.44 23.34 13.46
N LYS A 377 1.39 22.71 12.94
CA LYS A 377 0.50 23.24 11.89
C LYS A 377 -0.78 23.86 12.44
N SER A 378 -1.31 23.37 13.56
CA SER A 378 -2.60 23.81 14.08
C SER A 378 -2.63 25.29 14.45
N GLY A 379 -1.50 25.83 14.94
CA GLY A 379 -1.43 27.22 15.42
C GLY A 379 -2.33 27.50 16.63
N GLU A 380 -2.82 26.44 17.29
CA GLU A 380 -3.64 26.53 18.50
C GLU A 380 -2.80 27.02 19.69
N GLU A 381 -3.47 27.60 20.69
CA GLU A 381 -2.82 28.00 21.93
C GLU A 381 -2.24 26.76 22.65
N GLY A 382 -1.01 26.85 23.15
CA GLY A 382 -0.31 25.72 23.76
C GLY A 382 0.22 24.68 22.76
N ALA A 383 0.00 24.82 21.45
CA ALA A 383 0.43 23.83 20.46
C ALA A 383 1.95 23.53 20.51
N ALA A 384 2.77 24.54 20.77
CA ALA A 384 4.22 24.36 20.91
C ALA A 384 4.60 23.57 22.18
N GLU A 385 3.87 23.75 23.27
CA GLU A 385 4.08 23.02 24.52
C GLU A 385 3.68 21.55 24.35
N HIS A 386 2.56 21.27 23.70
CA HIS A 386 2.15 19.91 23.35
C HIS A 386 3.19 19.21 22.45
N ALA A 387 3.70 19.92 21.43
CA ALA A 387 4.76 19.41 20.55
C ALA A 387 6.04 19.08 21.34
N GLU A 388 6.44 19.94 22.28
CA GLU A 388 7.60 19.72 23.16
C GLU A 388 7.40 18.52 24.10
N VAL A 389 6.22 18.38 24.72
CA VAL A 389 5.90 17.25 25.61
C VAL A 389 6.05 15.91 24.88
N ILE A 390 5.62 15.84 23.62
CA ILE A 390 5.76 14.61 22.82
C ILE A 390 7.24 14.34 22.49
N LEU A 391 8.01 15.36 22.14
CA LEU A 391 9.45 15.23 21.90
C LEU A 391 10.19 14.74 23.16
N ASP A 392 9.86 15.30 24.32
CA ASP A 392 10.41 14.89 25.62
C ASP A 392 10.07 13.44 25.95
N LYS A 393 8.85 13.00 25.66
CA LYS A 393 8.45 11.59 25.79
C LYS A 393 9.29 10.69 24.89
N MET A 394 9.61 11.10 23.65
CA MET A 394 10.49 10.34 22.75
C MET A 394 11.92 10.24 23.29
N ILE A 395 12.44 11.33 23.88
CA ILE A 395 13.80 11.36 24.46
C ILE A 395 13.86 10.45 25.69
N LYS A 396 12.95 10.63 26.65
CA LYS A 396 12.87 9.82 27.88
C LYS A 396 12.61 8.35 27.57
N GLY A 397 11.71 8.07 26.62
CA GLY A 397 11.43 6.72 26.16
C GLY A 397 12.66 6.03 25.58
N HIS A 398 13.46 6.72 24.76
CA HIS A 398 14.69 6.17 24.21
C HIS A 398 15.72 5.83 25.29
N LEU A 399 15.87 6.71 26.28
CA LEU A 399 16.75 6.47 27.43
C LEU A 399 16.32 5.23 28.23
N ASN A 400 15.02 4.95 28.27
CA ASN A 400 14.44 3.77 28.92
C ASN A 400 14.40 2.52 28.01
N GLY A 401 15.14 2.51 26.89
CA GLY A 401 15.25 1.35 25.99
C GLY A 401 14.14 1.23 24.94
N SER A 402 13.28 2.24 24.78
CA SER A 402 12.30 2.26 23.69
C SER A 402 12.99 2.36 22.32
N LYS A 403 12.40 1.69 21.34
CA LYS A 403 12.81 1.76 19.93
C LYS A 403 12.49 3.12 19.28
N VAL A 404 11.62 3.91 19.90
CA VAL A 404 11.27 5.25 19.42
C VAL A 404 12.40 6.21 19.79
N LYS A 405 13.03 6.79 18.77
CA LYS A 405 14.13 7.76 18.94
C LYS A 405 13.79 9.05 18.23
N ALA A 406 13.94 10.17 18.93
CA ALA A 406 13.85 11.51 18.37
C ALA A 406 14.94 11.70 17.30
N ASN A 407 14.59 12.36 16.19
CA ASN A 407 15.52 12.65 15.11
C ASN A 407 15.45 14.13 14.72
N VAL A 408 16.30 14.53 13.76
CA VAL A 408 16.38 15.93 13.28
C VAL A 408 15.00 16.48 12.89
N ARG A 409 14.13 15.64 12.30
CA ARG A 409 12.77 16.07 11.95
C ARG A 409 11.93 16.37 13.19
N SER A 410 12.02 15.56 14.25
CA SER A 410 11.32 15.80 15.52
C SER A 410 11.68 17.17 16.10
N PHE A 411 12.98 17.49 16.20
CA PHE A 411 13.46 18.78 16.71
C PHE A 411 13.03 19.95 15.82
N ASN A 412 13.22 19.83 14.50
CA ASN A 412 12.83 20.88 13.56
C ASN A 412 11.32 21.19 13.61
N SER A 413 10.47 20.16 13.77
CA SER A 413 9.02 20.37 13.89
C SER A 413 8.65 21.08 15.19
N VAL A 414 9.30 20.76 16.32
CA VAL A 414 9.09 21.49 17.59
C VAL A 414 9.58 22.93 17.51
N ILE A 415 10.77 23.17 16.94
CA ILE A 415 11.30 24.53 16.71
C ILE A 415 10.33 25.32 15.83
N ASN A 416 9.78 24.71 14.78
CA ASN A 416 8.77 25.34 13.93
C ASN A 416 7.46 25.65 14.68
N ALA A 417 7.07 24.79 15.63
CA ALA A 417 5.91 25.04 16.49
C ALA A 417 6.15 26.26 17.40
N TRP A 418 7.31 26.34 18.06
CA TRP A 418 7.69 27.48 18.89
C TRP A 418 7.88 28.77 18.08
N ALA A 419 8.52 28.71 16.91
CA ALA A 419 8.71 29.87 16.05
C ALA A 419 7.38 30.48 15.56
N LYS A 420 6.33 29.67 15.45
CA LYS A 420 4.96 30.12 15.15
C LYS A 420 4.15 30.48 16.38
N SER A 421 4.60 30.06 17.56
CA SER A 421 3.93 30.43 18.80
C SER A 421 4.18 31.92 19.06
N ARG A 422 3.16 32.61 19.56
CA ARG A 422 3.28 34.03 19.94
C ARG A 422 3.78 34.17 21.39
N ASP A 423 4.48 33.14 21.90
CA ASP A 423 4.99 33.10 23.27
C ASP A 423 6.34 33.83 23.35
N ALA A 424 6.53 34.65 24.37
CA ALA A 424 7.78 35.35 24.64
C ALA A 424 8.96 34.39 24.87
N ARG A 425 8.69 33.16 25.32
CA ARG A 425 9.70 32.11 25.56
C ARG A 425 10.13 31.40 24.27
N ALA A 426 9.49 31.65 23.13
CA ALA A 426 9.77 30.96 21.88
C ALA A 426 11.23 31.10 21.39
N ALA A 427 11.91 32.19 21.73
CA ALA A 427 13.32 32.36 21.37
C ALA A 427 14.30 31.59 22.29
N GLN A 428 13.86 31.24 23.49
CA GLN A 428 14.65 30.48 24.47
C GLN A 428 14.50 28.97 24.27
N LYS A 429 13.29 28.54 23.88
CA LYS A 429 12.93 27.17 23.53
C LYS A 429 13.52 26.78 22.18
#